data_AF-A0A3B0U5Q2-F1
#
_entry.id   AF-A0A3B0U5Q2-F1
#
_cell.length_a   1.000
_cell.length_b   1.000
_cell.length_c   1.000
_cell.angle_alpha   90.00
_cell.angle_beta   90.00
_cell.angle_gamma   90.00
#
_symmetry.space_group_name_H-M   'P 1'
#
loop_
_entity.id
_entity.type
_entity.pdbx_description
1 polymer ?
#
loop_
_entity_poly.entity_id
_entity_poly.type
_entity_poly.pdbx_seq_one_letter_code
_entity_poly.pdbx_strand_id
1 'polypeptide(L)'
;MSRKEDFFNEITEGYKTKGDSIIFGSAMLDGETIKDAFVKVPLKTLNRHGLISGATGTGKTKSLQVMAENLSEKGIPVLLMDIKGDLSGLAQPSPGHRKIDERMSAIGLPFEGKKFPVEPLTISAQDGVRLRATVSEFGPVLLSRILDLSEAQSGIVSIIFKYCDDNKLPLLDIKDFRKVLQFATNEGKEEIQAEYGRISTASTGAILRKIVEIDQQGGDLFFGERSFDVKDLVRKD
;
A
#
# COMPACT_ATOMS: atom_id res chain seq x y z
N MET A 1 -8.76 -8.71 -46.73
CA MET A 1 -8.22 -7.70 -45.81
C MET A 1 -6.72 -7.92 -45.70
N SER A 2 -5.96 -6.87 -45.43
CA SER A 2 -4.55 -7.02 -45.09
C SER A 2 -4.42 -7.62 -43.68
N ARG A 3 -3.34 -8.37 -43.41
CA ARG A 3 -3.06 -8.93 -42.07
C ARG A 3 -3.12 -7.88 -40.95
N LYS A 4 -2.75 -6.64 -41.25
CA LYS A 4 -2.84 -5.49 -40.32
C LYS A 4 -4.30 -5.10 -40.03
N GLU A 5 -5.16 -5.07 -41.04
CA GLU A 5 -6.60 -4.78 -40.88
C GLU A 5 -7.30 -5.88 -40.08
N ASP A 6 -7.01 -7.14 -40.38
CA ASP A 6 -7.59 -8.27 -39.65
C ASP A 6 -7.21 -8.22 -38.17
N PHE A 7 -5.92 -7.98 -37.86
CA PHE A 7 -5.45 -7.82 -36.49
C PHE A 7 -6.05 -6.59 -35.78
N PHE A 8 -6.13 -5.45 -36.48
CA PHE A 8 -6.79 -4.25 -35.95
C PHE A 8 -8.24 -4.53 -35.55
N ASN A 9 -8.99 -5.21 -36.42
CA ASN A 9 -10.38 -5.59 -36.17
C ASN A 9 -10.49 -6.57 -35.00
N GLU A 10 -9.61 -7.58 -34.94
CA GLU A 10 -9.56 -8.54 -33.82
C GLU A 10 -9.36 -7.85 -32.48
N ILE A 11 -8.37 -6.94 -32.38
CA ILE A 11 -8.11 -6.19 -31.15
C ILE A 11 -9.28 -5.27 -30.81
N THR A 12 -9.79 -4.52 -31.80
CA THR A 12 -10.88 -3.56 -31.57
C THR A 12 -12.15 -4.25 -31.09
N GLU A 13 -12.51 -5.40 -31.68
CA GLU A 13 -13.66 -6.20 -31.28
C GLU A 13 -13.42 -6.90 -29.93
N GLY A 14 -12.25 -7.52 -29.73
CA GLY A 14 -11.90 -8.26 -28.52
C GLY A 14 -11.81 -7.39 -27.27
N TYR A 15 -11.43 -6.12 -27.42
CA TYR A 15 -11.36 -5.13 -26.35
C TYR A 15 -12.60 -4.23 -26.26
N LYS A 16 -13.73 -4.61 -26.88
CA LYS A 16 -15.02 -3.97 -26.60
C LYS A 16 -15.43 -4.23 -25.16
N THR A 17 -15.57 -3.16 -24.37
CA THR A 17 -15.96 -3.22 -22.98
C THR A 17 -17.41 -2.77 -22.79
N LYS A 18 -18.11 -3.36 -21.81
CA LYS A 18 -19.38 -2.82 -21.32
C LYS A 18 -19.09 -1.93 -20.12
N GLY A 19 -19.55 -0.68 -20.17
CA GLY A 19 -19.30 0.33 -19.13
C GLY A 19 -17.92 0.97 -19.24
N ASP A 20 -17.51 1.66 -18.18
CA ASP A 20 -16.24 2.38 -18.16
C ASP A 20 -15.01 1.46 -18.25
N SER A 21 -13.96 1.97 -18.88
CA SER A 21 -12.66 1.33 -19.01
C SER A 21 -11.54 2.36 -19.04
N ILE A 22 -10.32 1.90 -18.78
CA ILE A 22 -9.08 2.66 -18.96
C ILE A 22 -8.31 2.11 -20.15
N ILE A 23 -7.60 3.00 -20.86
CA ILE A 23 -6.77 2.62 -22.03
C ILE A 23 -5.33 2.47 -21.56
N PHE A 24 -4.73 1.29 -21.72
CA PHE A 24 -3.34 1.04 -21.33
C PHE A 24 -2.33 1.34 -22.44
N GLY A 25 -2.79 1.35 -23.70
CA GLY A 25 -1.95 1.57 -24.87
C GLY A 25 -2.59 0.98 -26.12
N SER A 26 -1.76 0.72 -27.14
CA SER A 26 -2.18 0.08 -28.38
C SER A 26 -1.51 -1.27 -28.56
N ALA A 27 -2.18 -2.19 -29.27
CA ALA A 27 -1.62 -3.47 -29.62
C ALA A 27 -0.44 -3.33 -30.59
N MET A 28 0.47 -4.30 -30.54
CA MET A 28 1.61 -4.39 -31.44
C MET A 28 1.51 -5.64 -32.32
N LEU A 29 1.86 -5.50 -33.59
CA LEU A 29 1.97 -6.59 -34.56
C LEU A 29 3.34 -6.52 -35.21
N ASP A 30 4.09 -7.63 -35.18
CA ASP A 30 5.43 -7.75 -35.78
C ASP A 30 6.41 -6.63 -35.33
N GLY A 31 6.30 -6.18 -34.07
CA GLY A 31 7.14 -5.13 -33.50
C GLY A 31 6.69 -3.70 -33.81
N GLU A 32 5.65 -3.52 -34.62
CA GLU A 32 5.07 -2.21 -34.91
C GLU A 32 3.83 -1.94 -34.06
N THR A 33 3.71 -0.71 -33.56
CA THR A 33 2.48 -0.26 -32.88
C THR A 33 1.39 -0.07 -33.92
N ILE A 34 0.26 -0.76 -33.75
CA ILE A 34 -0.91 -0.55 -34.61
C ILE A 34 -1.69 0.61 -34.03
N LYS A 35 -1.67 1.75 -34.72
CA LYS A 35 -2.35 2.97 -34.28
C LYS A 35 -3.85 2.71 -34.05
N ASP A 36 -4.41 3.28 -32.98
CA ASP A 36 -5.82 3.22 -32.59
C ASP A 36 -6.36 1.83 -32.19
N ALA A 37 -5.55 0.77 -32.26
CA ALA A 37 -5.87 -0.59 -31.79
C ALA A 37 -5.78 -0.69 -30.25
N PHE A 38 -6.64 0.06 -29.55
CA PHE A 38 -6.52 0.26 -28.11
C PHE A 38 -6.76 -1.01 -27.28
N VAL A 39 -5.83 -1.25 -26.36
CA VAL A 39 -5.96 -2.24 -25.30
C VAL A 39 -6.65 -1.59 -24.10
N LYS A 40 -7.87 -2.06 -23.80
CA LYS A 40 -8.74 -1.49 -22.76
C LYS A 40 -8.89 -2.43 -21.57
N VAL A 41 -8.90 -1.89 -20.36
CA VAL A 41 -9.20 -2.64 -19.14
C VAL A 41 -10.52 -2.11 -18.56
N PRO A 42 -11.59 -2.95 -18.51
CA PRO A 42 -12.84 -2.54 -17.88
C PRO A 42 -12.66 -2.22 -16.40
N LEU A 43 -13.23 -1.12 -15.90
CA LEU A 43 -13.08 -0.74 -14.50
C LEU A 43 -13.63 -1.81 -13.54
N LYS A 44 -14.71 -2.49 -13.93
CA LYS A 44 -15.32 -3.58 -13.15
C LYS A 44 -14.40 -4.78 -12.92
N THR A 45 -13.28 -4.88 -13.64
CA THR A 45 -12.32 -5.98 -13.44
C THR A 45 -11.18 -5.63 -12.50
N LEU A 46 -11.04 -4.35 -12.10
CA LEU A 46 -9.97 -3.86 -11.25
C LEU A 46 -10.14 -4.19 -9.76
N ASN A 47 -11.21 -4.89 -9.40
CA ASN A 47 -11.35 -5.56 -8.11
C ASN A 47 -10.58 -6.90 -8.04
N ARG A 48 -9.83 -7.25 -9.10
CA ARG A 48 -8.95 -8.42 -9.14
C ARG A 48 -7.50 -8.00 -8.99
N HIS A 49 -6.68 -8.89 -8.42
CA HIS A 49 -5.24 -8.68 -8.33
C HIS A 49 -4.58 -8.79 -9.71
N GLY A 50 -3.53 -7.99 -9.93
CA GLY A 50 -2.73 -7.98 -11.14
C GLY A 50 -1.24 -7.85 -10.81
N LEU A 51 -0.38 -8.19 -11.78
CA LEU A 51 1.07 -8.14 -11.65
C LEU A 51 1.66 -7.35 -12.82
N ILE A 52 2.41 -6.29 -12.53
CA ILE A 52 3.25 -5.59 -13.51
C ILE A 52 4.68 -6.06 -13.31
N SER A 53 5.21 -6.80 -14.28
CA SER A 53 6.57 -7.34 -14.26
C SER A 53 7.35 -6.92 -15.51
N GLY A 54 8.68 -6.99 -15.43
CA GLY A 54 9.59 -6.60 -16.49
C GLY A 54 10.99 -6.26 -15.96
N ALA A 55 11.99 -6.24 -16.83
CA ALA A 55 13.35 -5.87 -16.46
C ALA A 55 13.45 -4.41 -15.98
N THR A 56 14.58 -4.03 -15.39
CA THR A 56 14.83 -2.63 -15.01
C THR A 56 14.83 -1.74 -16.26
N GLY A 57 14.21 -0.56 -16.17
CA GLY A 57 14.13 0.37 -17.29
C GLY A 57 13.04 0.07 -18.33
N THR A 58 12.27 -1.02 -18.21
CA THR A 58 11.22 -1.37 -19.19
C THR A 58 9.89 -0.65 -18.97
N GLY A 59 9.87 0.40 -18.14
CA GLY A 59 8.67 1.24 -17.97
C GLY A 59 7.66 0.77 -16.93
N LYS A 60 8.00 -0.16 -16.01
CA LYS A 60 7.08 -0.60 -14.92
C LYS A 60 6.44 0.57 -14.16
N THR A 61 7.25 1.52 -13.71
CA THR A 61 6.78 2.72 -13.01
C THR A 61 5.88 3.58 -13.89
N LYS A 62 6.19 3.69 -15.20
CA LYS A 62 5.36 4.43 -16.14
C LYS A 62 4.01 3.76 -16.39
N SER A 63 3.96 2.43 -16.47
CA SER A 63 2.70 1.70 -16.55
C SER A 63 1.84 1.91 -15.30
N LEU A 64 2.46 1.93 -14.11
CA LEU A 64 1.77 2.21 -12.86
C LEU A 64 1.25 3.66 -12.79
N GLN A 65 2.05 4.63 -13.24
CA GLN A 65 1.62 6.04 -13.35
C GLN A 65 0.41 6.19 -14.27
N VAL A 66 0.48 5.66 -15.49
CA VAL A 66 -0.65 5.70 -16.45
C VAL A 66 -1.91 5.09 -15.84
N MET A 67 -1.80 3.97 -15.13
CA MET A 67 -2.93 3.37 -14.43
C MET A 67 -3.50 4.28 -13.35
N ALA A 68 -2.63 4.88 -12.50
CA ALA A 68 -3.05 5.77 -11.44
C ALA A 68 -3.71 7.06 -11.97
N GLU A 69 -3.13 7.67 -13.01
CA GLU A 69 -3.67 8.85 -13.71
C GLU A 69 -5.07 8.55 -14.25
N ASN A 70 -5.23 7.46 -15.01
CA ASN A 70 -6.52 7.07 -15.59
C ASN A 70 -7.59 6.76 -14.52
N LEU A 71 -7.20 6.18 -13.39
CA LEU A 71 -8.11 5.92 -12.27
C LEU A 71 -8.51 7.21 -11.56
N SER A 72 -7.55 8.12 -11.37
CA SER A 72 -7.81 9.44 -10.80
C SER A 72 -8.77 10.26 -11.68
N GLU A 73 -8.61 10.24 -13.02
CA GLU A 73 -9.56 10.88 -13.95
C GLU A 73 -10.98 10.31 -13.87
N LYS A 74 -11.11 9.05 -13.45
CA LYS A 74 -12.39 8.37 -13.21
C LYS A 74 -12.93 8.55 -11.79
N GLY A 75 -12.27 9.37 -10.96
CA GLY A 75 -12.66 9.63 -9.57
C GLY A 75 -12.48 8.42 -8.64
N ILE A 76 -11.56 7.52 -8.99
CA ILE A 76 -11.21 6.35 -8.18
C ILE A 76 -9.95 6.68 -7.37
N PRO A 77 -10.03 6.67 -6.02
CA PRO A 77 -8.86 6.87 -5.17
C PRO A 77 -7.81 5.77 -5.38
N VAL A 78 -6.54 6.15 -5.42
CA VAL A 78 -5.41 5.22 -5.63
C VAL A 78 -4.39 5.42 -4.52
N LEU A 79 -4.12 4.36 -3.76
CA LEU A 79 -3.01 4.31 -2.82
C LEU A 79 -1.82 3.60 -3.47
N LEU A 80 -0.69 4.28 -3.54
CA LEU A 80 0.55 3.74 -4.11
C LEU A 80 1.67 3.77 -3.08
N MET A 81 2.43 2.68 -2.99
CA MET A 81 3.68 2.64 -2.22
C MET A 81 4.85 3.10 -3.11
N ASP A 82 5.35 4.31 -2.89
CA ASP A 82 6.45 4.87 -3.66
C ASP A 82 7.81 4.66 -2.97
N ILE A 83 8.37 3.46 -3.12
CA ILE A 83 9.65 3.09 -2.49
C ILE A 83 10.83 3.89 -3.07
N LYS A 84 10.73 4.35 -4.33
CA LYS A 84 11.84 5.00 -5.05
C LYS A 84 11.69 6.52 -5.17
N GLY A 85 10.51 7.07 -4.86
CA GLY A 85 10.20 8.48 -5.05
C GLY A 85 9.82 8.83 -6.50
N ASP A 86 9.69 7.84 -7.38
CA ASP A 86 9.48 8.05 -8.81
C ASP A 86 8.01 8.37 -9.15
N LEU A 87 7.06 8.14 -8.24
CA LEU A 87 5.61 8.36 -8.43
C LEU A 87 5.17 9.74 -7.98
N SER A 88 5.92 10.41 -7.10
CA SER A 88 5.65 11.78 -6.65
C SER A 88 5.47 12.79 -7.80
N GLY A 89 6.08 12.53 -8.96
CA GLY A 89 5.93 13.33 -10.17
C GLY A 89 4.50 13.46 -10.70
N LEU A 90 3.56 12.60 -10.28
CA LEU A 90 2.12 12.71 -10.61
C LEU A 90 1.52 14.05 -10.15
N ALA A 91 2.10 14.69 -9.14
CA ALA A 91 1.67 15.98 -8.62
C ALA A 91 2.00 17.16 -9.55
N GLN A 92 2.80 16.95 -10.59
CA GLN A 92 3.27 18.00 -11.50
C GLN A 92 2.92 17.67 -12.95
N PRO A 93 2.57 18.69 -13.76
CA PRO A 93 2.44 18.50 -15.21
C PRO A 93 3.75 18.00 -15.80
N SER A 94 3.66 17.10 -16.78
CA SER A 94 4.84 16.67 -17.53
C SER A 94 5.53 17.87 -18.19
N PRO A 95 6.87 18.01 -18.09
CA PRO A 95 7.61 19.05 -18.83
C PRO A 95 7.69 18.76 -20.34
N GLY A 96 7.07 17.68 -20.82
CA GLY A 96 7.20 17.18 -22.19
C GLY A 96 8.48 16.37 -22.39
N HIS A 97 8.45 15.45 -23.35
CA HIS A 97 9.62 14.67 -23.74
C HIS A 97 9.39 14.02 -25.11
N ARG A 98 10.33 14.13 -26.05
CA ARG A 98 10.21 13.61 -27.42
C ARG A 98 9.71 12.15 -27.49
N LYS A 99 10.25 11.27 -26.64
CA LYS A 99 9.82 9.86 -26.56
C LYS A 99 8.35 9.66 -26.14
N ILE A 100 7.79 10.58 -25.36
CA ILE A 100 6.36 10.56 -25.01
C ILE A 100 5.56 10.92 -26.24
N ASP A 101 5.92 12.01 -26.92
CA ASP A 101 5.22 12.48 -28.13
C ASP A 101 5.24 11.42 -29.24
N GLU A 102 6.41 10.83 -29.50
CA GLU A 102 6.58 9.73 -30.48
C GLU A 102 5.70 8.53 -30.13
N ARG A 103 5.69 8.11 -28.86
CA ARG A 103 4.89 6.98 -28.39
C ARG A 103 3.39 7.27 -28.50
N MET A 104 2.95 8.45 -28.09
CA MET A 104 1.55 8.83 -28.06
C MET A 104 1.01 9.01 -29.48
N SER A 105 1.82 9.56 -30.39
CA SER A 105 1.54 9.59 -31.83
C SER A 105 1.45 8.19 -32.46
N ALA A 106 2.34 7.28 -32.08
CA ALA A 106 2.31 5.89 -32.57
C ALA A 106 1.08 5.12 -32.07
N ILE A 107 0.66 5.36 -30.83
CA ILE A 107 -0.55 4.78 -30.24
C ILE A 107 -1.82 5.40 -30.83
N GLY A 108 -1.80 6.69 -31.17
CA GLY A 108 -3.00 7.45 -31.61
C GLY A 108 -3.74 8.13 -30.45
N LEU A 109 -3.09 8.32 -29.30
CA LEU A 109 -3.68 9.03 -28.17
C LEU A 109 -3.07 10.43 -28.03
N PRO A 110 -3.90 11.47 -27.78
CA PRO A 110 -3.36 12.76 -27.38
C PRO A 110 -2.70 12.65 -26.01
N PHE A 111 -1.61 13.40 -25.81
CA PHE A 111 -0.98 13.55 -24.51
C PHE A 111 -0.96 15.03 -24.13
N GLU A 112 -1.44 15.31 -22.94
CA GLU A 112 -1.38 16.64 -22.33
C GLU A 112 -0.78 16.46 -20.94
N GLY A 113 0.29 17.20 -20.65
CA GLY A 113 0.89 17.21 -19.32
C GLY A 113 -0.09 17.82 -18.32
N LYS A 114 -0.66 16.99 -17.44
CA LYS A 114 -1.58 17.42 -16.38
C LYS A 114 -1.01 17.06 -15.02
N LYS A 115 -1.44 17.81 -14.00
CA LYS A 115 -1.21 17.45 -12.60
C LYS A 115 -2.40 16.67 -12.06
N PHE A 116 -2.12 15.76 -11.14
CA PHE A 116 -3.14 14.98 -10.42
C PHE A 116 -3.16 15.36 -8.93
N PRO A 117 -4.30 15.20 -8.24
CA PRO A 117 -4.35 15.36 -6.80
C PRO A 117 -3.50 14.26 -6.15
N VAL A 118 -2.45 14.68 -5.44
CA VAL A 118 -1.51 13.78 -4.77
C VAL A 118 -1.30 14.30 -3.36
N GLU A 119 -1.53 13.43 -2.38
CA GLU A 119 -1.22 13.68 -0.98
C GLU A 119 -0.09 12.73 -0.55
N PRO A 120 1.13 13.23 -0.31
CA PRO A 120 2.21 12.40 0.21
C PRO A 120 1.87 11.94 1.63
N LEU A 121 1.84 10.63 1.83
CA LEU A 121 1.68 10.00 3.14
C LEU A 121 3.02 9.39 3.59
N THR A 122 3.34 9.50 4.88
CA THR A 122 4.65 9.07 5.39
C THR A 122 4.56 8.41 6.77
N ILE A 123 5.24 7.26 6.89
CA ILE A 123 5.44 6.52 8.14
C ILE A 123 6.82 6.80 8.78
N SER A 124 7.64 7.67 8.17
CA SER A 124 9.06 7.90 8.54
C SER A 124 9.36 9.39 8.71
N ALA A 125 10.55 9.81 9.13
CA ALA A 125 10.87 11.23 9.28
C ALA A 125 10.78 12.11 7.99
N GLN A 126 10.51 11.52 6.82
CA GLN A 126 10.26 12.24 5.58
C GLN A 126 9.04 13.15 5.63
N ASP A 127 9.00 14.12 4.70
CA ASP A 127 7.91 15.06 4.49
C ASP A 127 6.63 14.37 4.02
N GLY A 128 5.48 14.94 4.40
CA GLY A 128 4.14 14.46 4.06
C GLY A 128 3.23 14.36 5.28
N VAL A 129 1.99 13.93 5.04
CA VAL A 129 1.01 13.67 6.11
C VAL A 129 1.45 12.43 6.89
N ARG A 130 1.61 12.62 8.21
CA ARG A 130 2.08 11.59 9.13
C ARG A 130 1.01 10.51 9.28
N LEU A 131 1.31 9.30 8.85
CA LEU A 131 0.49 8.13 9.16
C LEU A 131 0.89 7.55 10.50
N ARG A 132 -0.10 7.37 11.36
CA ARG A 132 0.05 6.73 12.66
C ARG A 132 -1.04 5.71 12.91
N ALA A 133 -0.77 4.81 13.84
CA ALA A 133 -1.75 3.90 14.39
C ALA A 133 -1.39 3.60 15.83
N THR A 134 -2.37 3.29 16.65
CA THR A 134 -2.11 2.82 18.01
C THR A 134 -1.74 1.34 18.03
N VAL A 135 -1.05 0.89 19.08
CA VAL A 135 -0.78 -0.54 19.30
C VAL A 135 -2.11 -1.31 19.43
N SER A 136 -3.11 -0.73 20.11
CA SER A 136 -4.46 -1.27 20.22
C SER A 136 -5.13 -1.51 18.85
N GLU A 137 -5.02 -0.58 17.89
CA GLU A 137 -5.61 -0.74 16.55
C GLU A 137 -4.96 -1.85 15.72
N PHE A 138 -3.66 -2.09 15.89
CA PHE A 138 -2.98 -3.22 15.26
C PHE A 138 -3.45 -4.56 15.84
N GLY A 139 -3.74 -4.59 17.14
CA GLY A 139 -4.16 -5.80 17.83
C GLY A 139 -3.05 -6.84 17.95
N PRO A 140 -3.30 -7.94 18.69
CA PRO A 140 -2.29 -8.93 19.00
C PRO A 140 -1.84 -9.74 17.77
N VAL A 141 -2.70 -9.91 16.77
CA VAL A 141 -2.42 -10.73 15.58
C VAL A 141 -1.46 -10.03 14.62
N LEU A 142 -1.75 -8.78 14.24
CA LEU A 142 -0.87 -8.05 13.31
C LEU A 142 0.45 -7.70 13.97
N LEU A 143 0.42 -7.30 15.25
CA LEU A 143 1.64 -6.98 15.99
C LEU A 143 2.57 -8.20 16.09
N SER A 144 2.02 -9.39 16.39
CA SER A 144 2.80 -10.63 16.42
C SER A 144 3.42 -10.98 15.07
N ARG A 145 2.71 -10.72 13.95
CA ARG A 145 3.25 -10.94 12.60
C ARG A 145 4.38 -9.97 12.25
N ILE A 146 4.24 -8.70 12.62
CA ILE A 146 5.26 -7.67 12.34
C ILE A 146 6.54 -7.92 13.13
N LEU A 147 6.39 -8.39 14.38
CA LEU A 147 7.50 -8.75 15.26
C LEU A 147 8.09 -10.13 14.93
N ASP A 148 7.52 -10.87 13.98
CA ASP A 148 7.88 -12.25 13.60
C ASP A 148 7.94 -13.19 14.83
N LEU A 149 6.86 -13.18 15.61
CA LEU A 149 6.76 -13.94 16.86
C LEU A 149 6.42 -15.41 16.62
N SER A 150 6.98 -16.28 17.46
CA SER A 150 6.55 -17.69 17.53
C SER A 150 5.12 -17.82 18.05
N GLU A 151 4.52 -19.01 17.90
CA GLU A 151 3.17 -19.28 18.41
C GLU A 151 3.05 -19.02 19.92
N ALA A 152 4.03 -19.46 20.71
CA ALA A 152 4.06 -19.22 22.15
C ALA A 152 4.19 -17.73 22.51
N GLN A 153 5.00 -16.98 21.76
CA GLN A 153 5.14 -15.53 21.94
C GLN A 153 3.86 -14.80 21.54
N SER A 154 3.22 -15.21 20.45
CA SER A 154 1.94 -14.67 19.98
C SER A 154 0.81 -14.91 20.98
N GLY A 155 0.81 -16.07 21.66
CA GLY A 155 -0.08 -16.37 22.77
C GLY A 155 0.10 -15.40 23.94
N ILE A 156 1.35 -15.09 24.31
CA ILE A 156 1.64 -14.09 25.34
C ILE A 156 1.13 -12.72 24.93
N VAL A 157 1.38 -12.27 23.70
CA VAL A 157 0.87 -10.98 23.22
C VAL A 157 -0.66 -10.94 23.30
N SER A 158 -1.35 -12.03 22.95
CA SER A 158 -2.81 -12.12 23.05
C SER A 158 -3.31 -11.99 24.50
N ILE A 159 -2.62 -12.62 25.46
CA ILE A 159 -2.93 -12.47 26.89
C ILE A 159 -2.74 -11.02 27.35
N ILE A 160 -1.63 -10.38 26.95
CA ILE A 160 -1.34 -8.99 27.31
C ILE A 160 -2.44 -8.04 26.80
N PHE A 161 -2.87 -8.21 25.55
CA PHE A 161 -3.97 -7.40 25.00
C PHE A 161 -5.27 -7.63 25.76
N LYS A 162 -5.61 -8.91 26.08
CA LYS A 162 -6.82 -9.20 26.86
C LYS A 162 -6.78 -8.59 28.26
N TYR A 163 -5.63 -8.66 28.93
CA TYR A 163 -5.42 -8.03 30.23
C TYR A 163 -5.64 -6.52 30.16
N CYS A 164 -5.08 -5.86 29.14
CA CYS A 164 -5.27 -4.43 28.92
C CYS A 164 -6.73 -4.07 28.67
N ASP A 165 -7.45 -4.84 27.86
CA ASP A 165 -8.86 -4.60 27.57
C ASP A 165 -9.73 -4.73 28.82
N ASP A 166 -9.51 -5.78 29.62
CA ASP A 166 -10.27 -6.02 30.86
C ASP A 166 -10.03 -4.94 31.92
N ASN A 167 -8.82 -4.41 31.96
CA ASN A 167 -8.41 -3.36 32.90
C ASN A 167 -8.53 -1.93 32.33
N LYS A 168 -9.05 -1.77 31.11
CA LYS A 168 -9.18 -0.48 30.42
C LYS A 168 -7.87 0.30 30.33
N LEU A 169 -6.78 -0.40 30.02
CA LEU A 169 -5.44 0.14 29.82
C LEU A 169 -5.18 0.29 28.30
N PRO A 170 -5.51 1.44 27.68
CA PRO A 170 -5.27 1.62 26.25
C PRO A 170 -3.77 1.52 25.94
N LEU A 171 -3.43 0.81 24.86
CA LEU A 171 -2.06 0.67 24.37
C LEU A 171 -1.89 1.62 23.17
N LEU A 172 -1.42 2.84 23.45
CA LEU A 172 -1.32 3.87 22.40
C LEU A 172 -0.04 3.68 21.61
N ASP A 173 1.10 3.55 22.29
CA ASP A 173 2.41 3.48 21.65
C ASP A 173 3.23 2.25 22.07
N ILE A 174 4.43 2.14 21.51
CA ILE A 174 5.38 1.07 21.83
C ILE A 174 5.82 1.12 23.31
N LYS A 175 5.87 2.30 23.94
CA LYS A 175 6.33 2.46 25.32
C LYS A 175 5.29 1.90 26.28
N ASP A 176 4.01 2.12 26.02
CA ASP A 176 2.91 1.51 26.77
C ASP A 176 3.00 -0.02 26.70
N PHE A 177 3.11 -0.56 25.48
CA PHE A 177 3.20 -2.01 25.29
C PHE A 177 4.45 -2.61 25.97
N ARG A 178 5.61 -1.95 25.86
CA ARG A 178 6.84 -2.33 26.57
C ARG A 178 6.63 -2.36 28.08
N LYS A 179 5.96 -1.36 28.64
CA LYS A 179 5.70 -1.25 30.08
C LYS A 179 4.78 -2.36 30.58
N VAL A 180 3.71 -2.68 29.83
CA VAL A 180 2.81 -3.77 30.22
C VAL A 180 3.49 -5.14 30.13
N LEU A 181 4.32 -5.37 29.11
CA LEU A 181 5.13 -6.60 29.03
C LEU A 181 6.07 -6.76 30.22
N GLN A 182 6.72 -5.67 30.66
CA GLN A 182 7.57 -5.68 31.85
C GLN A 182 6.75 -5.94 33.12
N PHE A 183 5.62 -5.25 33.27
CA PHE A 183 4.71 -5.44 34.40
C PHE A 183 4.25 -6.89 34.52
N ALA A 184 3.92 -7.54 33.41
CA ALA A 184 3.42 -8.91 33.36
C ALA A 184 4.41 -9.99 33.84
N THR A 185 5.69 -9.66 33.92
CA THR A 185 6.73 -10.56 34.44
C THR A 185 7.30 -10.14 35.79
N ASN A 186 6.87 -8.99 36.31
CA ASN A 186 7.31 -8.40 37.57
C ASN A 186 6.11 -8.25 38.52
N GLU A 187 5.72 -7.02 38.83
CA GLU A 187 4.68 -6.67 39.82
C GLU A 187 3.31 -7.31 39.50
N GLY A 188 2.94 -7.37 38.22
CA GLY A 188 1.66 -7.94 37.77
C GLY A 188 1.67 -9.45 37.56
N LYS A 189 2.78 -10.14 37.82
CA LYS A 189 2.94 -11.54 37.47
C LYS A 189 1.91 -12.44 38.16
N GLU A 190 1.66 -12.23 39.45
CA GLU A 190 0.74 -13.08 40.22
C GLU A 190 -0.71 -12.90 39.74
N GLU A 191 -1.13 -11.64 39.54
CA GLU A 191 -2.45 -11.28 39.04
C GLU A 191 -2.71 -11.86 37.64
N ILE A 192 -1.80 -11.61 36.69
CA ILE A 192 -1.97 -12.10 35.32
C ILE A 192 -1.93 -13.63 35.26
N GLN A 193 -1.08 -14.26 36.09
CA GLN A 193 -1.02 -15.72 36.14
C GLN A 193 -2.30 -16.35 36.70
N ALA A 194 -2.96 -15.69 37.66
CA ALA A 194 -4.21 -16.18 38.24
C ALA A 194 -5.35 -16.19 37.21
N GLU A 195 -5.45 -15.15 36.38
CA GLU A 195 -6.58 -14.96 35.46
C GLU A 195 -6.33 -15.57 34.06
N TYR A 196 -5.10 -15.48 33.54
CA TYR A 196 -4.78 -15.81 32.15
C TYR A 196 -3.71 -16.90 31.99
N GLY A 197 -3.15 -17.37 33.09
CA GLY A 197 -2.11 -18.39 33.11
C GLY A 197 -0.68 -17.84 32.96
N ARG A 198 0.29 -18.76 32.99
CA ARG A 198 1.70 -18.41 33.17
C ARG A 198 2.30 -17.78 31.91
N ILE A 199 2.91 -16.61 32.08
CA ILE A 199 3.75 -15.96 31.07
C ILE A 199 5.23 -16.31 31.28
N SER A 200 5.91 -16.73 30.22
CA SER A 200 7.35 -17.04 30.25
C SER A 200 8.20 -15.77 30.24
N THR A 201 9.10 -15.64 31.21
CA THR A 201 10.07 -14.52 31.28
C THR A 201 11.03 -14.54 30.08
N ALA A 202 11.45 -15.73 29.63
CA ALA A 202 12.32 -15.87 28.47
C ALA A 202 11.63 -15.39 27.18
N SER A 203 10.37 -15.76 26.97
CA SER A 203 9.59 -15.33 25.80
C SER A 203 9.30 -13.83 25.84
N THR A 204 8.97 -13.29 27.01
CA THR A 204 8.78 -11.84 27.21
C THR A 204 10.06 -11.07 26.89
N GLY A 205 11.22 -11.54 27.34
CA GLY A 205 12.51 -10.94 27.00
C GLY A 205 12.82 -10.98 25.50
N ALA A 206 12.39 -12.03 24.79
CA ALA A 206 12.52 -12.10 23.33
C ALA A 206 11.63 -11.07 22.62
N ILE A 207 10.37 -10.94 23.04
CA ILE A 207 9.43 -9.93 22.50
C ILE A 207 9.97 -8.52 22.75
N LEU A 208 10.48 -8.24 23.96
CA LEU A 208 11.08 -6.94 24.30
C LEU A 208 12.25 -6.56 23.37
N ARG A 209 13.11 -7.53 22.99
CA ARG A 209 14.18 -7.26 22.01
C ARG A 209 13.64 -6.89 20.64
N LYS A 210 12.60 -7.58 20.15
CA LYS A 210 11.92 -7.24 18.89
C LYS A 210 11.29 -5.85 18.93
N ILE A 211 10.72 -5.46 20.07
CA ILE A 211 10.20 -4.11 20.28
C ILE A 211 11.32 -3.06 20.20
N VAL A 212 12.49 -3.33 20.81
CA VAL A 212 13.65 -2.42 20.73
C VAL A 212 14.16 -2.29 19.29
N GLU A 213 14.17 -3.37 18.51
CA GLU A 213 14.51 -3.33 17.07
C GLU A 213 13.58 -2.38 16.30
N ILE A 214 12.26 -2.44 16.54
CA ILE A 214 11.29 -1.53 15.90
C ILE A 214 11.49 -0.07 16.35
N ASP A 215 11.72 0.16 17.64
CA ASP A 215 11.95 1.50 18.20
C ASP A 215 13.18 2.16 17.54
N GLN A 216 14.26 1.39 17.33
CA GLN A 216 15.46 1.85 16.62
C GLN A 216 15.20 2.19 15.14
N GLN A 217 14.17 1.61 14.53
CA GLN A 217 13.75 1.90 13.15
C GLN A 217 12.77 3.07 13.06
N GLY A 218 12.51 3.78 14.17
CA GLY A 218 11.57 4.90 14.22
C GLY A 218 10.12 4.47 14.43
N GLY A 219 9.88 3.33 15.09
CA GLY A 219 8.54 2.87 15.42
C GLY A 219 7.73 3.85 16.27
N ASP A 220 8.40 4.71 17.04
CA ASP A 220 7.82 5.81 17.81
C ASP A 220 7.22 6.93 16.94
N LEU A 221 7.65 7.05 15.69
CA LEU A 221 7.07 7.98 14.72
C LEU A 221 5.72 7.48 14.19
N PHE A 222 5.56 6.15 14.11
CA PHE A 222 4.40 5.46 13.56
C PHE A 222 3.38 5.08 14.64
N PHE A 223 3.80 4.48 15.74
CA PHE A 223 2.89 4.06 16.80
C PHE A 223 2.53 5.22 17.73
N GLY A 224 1.26 5.56 17.80
CA GLY A 224 0.73 6.59 18.68
C GLY A 224 -0.45 7.35 18.08
N GLU A 225 -0.80 8.46 18.73
CA GLU A 225 -1.91 9.33 18.32
C GLU A 225 -1.43 10.57 17.56
N ARG A 226 -2.28 11.21 16.75
CA ARG A 226 -3.62 10.75 16.33
C ARG A 226 -3.49 9.65 15.26
N SER A 227 -4.21 8.55 15.42
CA SER A 227 -4.22 7.47 14.44
C SER A 227 -4.91 7.87 13.14
N PHE A 228 -4.53 7.22 12.06
CA PHE A 228 -5.05 7.46 10.71
C PHE A 228 -6.44 6.85 10.52
N ASP A 229 -7.42 7.63 10.03
CA ASP A 229 -8.71 7.10 9.63
C ASP A 229 -8.63 6.58 8.18
N VAL A 230 -8.78 5.27 7.99
CA VAL A 230 -8.76 4.63 6.66
C VAL A 230 -9.78 5.22 5.71
N LYS A 231 -10.89 5.80 6.23
CA LYS A 231 -11.90 6.47 5.40
C LYS A 231 -11.38 7.73 4.72
N ASP A 232 -10.31 8.33 5.22
CA ASP A 232 -9.68 9.49 4.59
C ASP A 232 -9.13 9.12 3.19
N LEU A 233 -8.71 7.85 2.97
CA LEU A 233 -8.25 7.38 1.66
C LEU A 233 -9.34 7.33 0.59
N VAL A 234 -10.61 7.30 0.99
CA VAL A 234 -11.75 7.23 0.06
C VAL A 234 -12.53 8.54 -0.01
N ARG A 235 -12.00 9.60 0.60
CA ARG A 235 -12.58 10.94 0.49
C ARG A 235 -12.60 11.37 -0.98
N LYS A 236 -13.71 11.98 -1.38
CA LYS A 236 -13.86 12.62 -2.68
C LYS A 236 -13.95 14.12 -2.41
N ASP A 237 -13.01 14.87 -2.99
CA ASP A 237 -12.99 16.34 -2.94
C ASP A 237 -13.88 16.94 -4.04
#